data_AF-A0A7Y3L0H9-F1
#
_entry.id   AF-A0A7Y3L0H9-F1
#
_cell.length_a   1.000
_cell.length_b   1.000
_cell.length_c   1.000
_cell.angle_alpha   90.00
_cell.angle_beta   90.00
_cell.angle_gamma   90.00
#
_symmetry.space_group_name_H-M   'P 1'
#
loop_
_entity.id
_entity.type
_entity.pdbx_description
1 polymer ?
#
loop_
_entity_poly.entity_id
_entity_poly.type
_entity_poly.pdbx_seq_one_letter_code
_entity_poly.pdbx_strand_id
1 'polypeptide(L)' 'MGTWDEEVGKTVGRRVAAEATIQDAAVLLDTIAEIMAAGICPRGVWRFKTFEEADDWTLLQAASGHAPRD' A
#
# COMPACT_ATOMS: atom_id res chain seq x y z
N MET A 1 41.06 -29.20 21.25
CA MET A 1 39.76 -29.66 20.74
C MET A 1 38.87 -28.44 20.68
N GLY A 2 38.88 -27.74 19.54
CA GLY A 2 38.19 -26.45 19.39
C GLY A 2 36.72 -26.70 19.09
N THR A 3 35.86 -26.21 19.97
CA THR A 3 34.41 -26.12 19.77
C THR A 3 34.16 -25.12 18.65
N TRP A 4 33.67 -25.61 17.52
CA TRP A 4 33.15 -24.78 16.45
C TRP A 4 31.88 -24.13 16.98
N ASP A 5 31.93 -22.83 17.28
CA ASP A 5 30.73 -22.01 17.41
C ASP A 5 30.02 -22.05 16.06
N GLU A 6 29.03 -22.93 15.96
CA GLU A 6 28.08 -22.92 14.87
C GLU A 6 27.18 -21.70 15.10
N GLU A 7 27.59 -20.55 14.57
CA GLU A 7 26.68 -19.42 14.40
C GLU A 7 25.50 -19.94 13.58
N VAL A 8 24.37 -20.17 14.27
CA VAL A 8 23.09 -20.47 13.64
C VAL A 8 22.64 -19.20 12.93
N GLY A 9 23.21 -18.97 11.75
CA GLY A 9 22.83 -17.89 10.86
C GLY A 9 21.36 -18.06 10.50
N LYS A 10 20.56 -17.03 10.76
CA LYS A 10 19.15 -16.99 10.34
C LYS A 10 19.09 -17.08 8.82
N THR A 11 18.76 -18.26 8.30
CA THR A 11 18.53 -18.45 6.87
C THR A 11 17.19 -17.80 6.54
N VAL A 12 17.25 -16.57 6.02
CA VAL A 12 16.07 -15.94 5.40
C VAL A 12 15.92 -16.52 4.00
N GLY A 13 14.92 -17.39 3.82
CA GLY A 13 14.59 -17.90 2.49
C GLY A 13 14.33 -16.73 1.53
N ARG A 14 15.03 -16.72 0.38
CA ARG A 14 14.76 -15.74 -0.67
C ARG A 14 13.36 -16.02 -1.20
N ARG A 15 12.43 -15.07 -1.00
CA ARG A 15 11.14 -15.12 -1.70
C ARG A 15 11.45 -15.01 -3.20
N VAL A 16 11.37 -16.12 -3.91
CA VAL A 16 11.30 -16.09 -5.37
C VAL A 16 9.91 -15.55 -5.67
N ALA A 17 9.83 -14.26 -5.96
CA ALA A 17 8.58 -13.70 -6.48
C ALA A 17 8.26 -14.46 -7.76
N ALA A 18 7.05 -15.01 -7.86
CA ALA A 18 6.56 -15.51 -9.14
C ALA A 18 6.67 -14.36 -10.16
N GLU A 19 7.08 -14.68 -11.39
CA GLU A 19 7.09 -13.68 -12.45
C GLU A 19 5.68 -13.10 -12.61
N ALA A 20 5.57 -11.78 -12.48
CA ALA A 20 4.30 -11.10 -12.64
C ALA A 20 3.77 -11.37 -14.05
N THR A 21 2.54 -11.85 -14.13
CA THR A 21 1.88 -12.16 -15.39
C THR A 21 1.07 -10.96 -15.88
N ILE A 22 0.66 -10.98 -17.16
CA ILE A 22 -0.28 -9.98 -17.69
C ILE A 22 -1.61 -10.02 -16.93
N GLN A 23 -2.01 -11.20 -16.44
CA GLN A 23 -3.22 -11.37 -15.63
C GLN A 23 -3.10 -10.61 -14.30
N ASP A 24 -1.93 -10.64 -13.66
CA ASP A 24 -1.70 -9.90 -12.41
C ASP A 24 -1.78 -8.38 -12.64
N ALA A 25 -1.31 -7.89 -13.79
CA ALA A 25 -1.45 -6.50 -14.17
C ALA A 25 -2.93 -6.10 -14.39
N ALA A 26 -3.74 -6.97 -14.99
CA ALA A 26 -5.17 -6.73 -15.16
C ALA A 26 -5.91 -6.67 -13.82
N VAL A 27 -5.64 -7.62 -12.91
CA VAL A 27 -6.21 -7.62 -11.56
C VAL A 27 -5.81 -6.37 -10.78
N LEU A 28 -4.56 -5.93 -10.90
CA LEU A 28 -4.10 -4.70 -10.28
C LEU A 28 -4.84 -3.47 -10.84
N LEU A 29 -5.03 -3.40 -12.16
CA LEU A 29 -5.76 -2.30 -12.80
C LEU A 29 -7.22 -2.26 -12.35
N ASP A 30 -7.89 -3.41 -12.26
CA ASP A 30 -9.27 -3.51 -11.77
C ASP A 30 -9.35 -3.06 -10.31
N THR A 31 -8.41 -3.50 -9.47
CA THR A 31 -8.33 -3.09 -8.06
C THR A 31 -8.14 -1.57 -7.94
N ILE A 32 -7.26 -0.98 -8.75
CA ILE A 32 -7.05 0.47 -8.78
C ILE A 32 -8.34 1.20 -9.22
N ALA A 33 -9.04 0.68 -10.23
CA ALA A 33 -10.30 1.24 -10.70
C ALA A 33 -11.38 1.20 -9.60
N GLU A 34 -11.50 0.10 -8.86
CA GLU A 34 -12.43 -0.03 -7.74
C GLU A 34 -12.10 0.93 -6.59
N ILE A 35 -10.82 1.06 -6.23
CA ILE A 35 -10.33 2.00 -5.21
C ILE A 35 -10.66 3.45 -5.62
N MET A 36 -10.47 3.80 -6.90
CA MET A 36 -10.83 5.11 -7.42
C MET A 36 -12.35 5.32 -7.42
N ALA A 37 -13.13 4.30 -7.79
CA ALA A 37 -14.59 4.35 -7.80
C ALA A 37 -15.20 4.46 -6.39
N ALA A 38 -14.56 3.86 -5.38
CA ALA A 38 -14.96 3.96 -3.98
C ALA A 38 -14.90 5.40 -3.44
N GLY A 39 -14.21 6.32 -4.14
CA GLY A 39 -14.16 7.73 -3.77
C GLY A 39 -13.34 7.99 -2.52
N ILE A 40 -12.29 7.19 -2.30
CA ILE A 40 -11.35 7.33 -1.17
C ILE A 40 -10.75 8.75 -1.13
N CYS A 41 -10.56 9.35 -2.30
CA CYS A 41 -10.25 10.78 -2.41
C CYS A 41 -11.46 11.52 -3.03
N PRO A 42 -12.03 12.53 -2.35
CA PRO A 42 -13.15 13.28 -2.89
C PRO A 42 -12.69 14.10 -4.09
N ARG A 43 -13.45 14.00 -5.19
CA ARG A 43 -13.16 14.70 -6.44
C ARG A 43 -13.31 16.22 -6.26
N GLY A 44 -12.38 16.99 -6.82
CA GLY A 44 -12.46 18.46 -6.83
C GLY A 44 -11.09 19.12 -6.82
N VAL A 45 -11.10 20.45 -6.92
CA VAL A 45 -9.91 21.28 -6.69
C VAL A 45 -9.99 21.82 -5.27
N TRP A 46 -9.07 21.38 -4.42
CA TRP A 46 -8.98 21.80 -3.02
C TRP A 46 -7.88 22.85 -2.87
N ARG A 47 -8.15 23.90 -2.09
CA ARG A 47 -7.22 24.99 -1.85
C ARG A 47 -6.82 24.97 -0.38
N PHE A 48 -5.53 24.80 -0.15
CA PHE A 48 -4.92 24.82 1.18
C PHE A 48 -4.03 26.06 1.30
N LYS A 49 -3.93 26.59 2.51
CA LYS A 49 -3.04 27.72 2.81
C LYS A 49 -1.60 27.26 3.01
N THR A 50 -1.39 26.04 3.51
CA THR A 50 -0.07 25.44 3.73
C THR A 50 -0.01 24.00 3.22
N PHE A 51 1.20 23.45 3.13
CA PHE A 51 1.39 22.05 2.78
C PHE A 51 0.97 21.12 3.91
N GLU A 52 1.22 21.46 5.19
CA GLU A 52 0.75 20.64 6.31
C GLU A 52 -0.77 20.47 6.31
N GLU A 53 -1.52 21.52 5.99
CA GLU A 53 -2.99 21.46 5.91
C GLU A 53 -3.47 20.49 4.83
N ALA A 54 -2.75 20.42 3.70
CA ALA A 54 -3.06 19.47 2.64
C ALA A 54 -2.77 18.02 3.06
N ASP A 55 -1.70 17.80 3.82
CA ASP A 55 -1.27 16.47 4.26
C ASP A 55 -2.24 15.91 5.33
N ASP A 56 -2.60 16.73 6.32
CA ASP A 56 -3.59 16.40 7.34
C ASP A 56 -4.95 16.06 6.72
N TRP A 57 -5.39 16.87 5.74
CA TRP A 57 -6.63 16.61 5.01
C TRP A 57 -6.57 15.30 4.23
N THR A 58 -5.45 15.00 3.56
CA THR A 58 -5.27 13.75 2.81
C THR A 58 -5.33 12.53 3.74
N LEU A 59 -4.70 12.62 4.91
CA LEU A 59 -4.72 11.56 5.92
C LEU A 59 -6.14 11.30 6.44
N LEU A 60 -6.90 12.36 6.71
CA LEU A 60 -8.30 12.28 7.13
C LEU A 60 -9.19 11.64 6.06
N GLN A 61 -9.00 12.00 4.79
CA GLN A 61 -9.75 11.40 3.68
C GLN A 61 -9.42 9.92 3.49
N ALA A 62 -8.14 9.55 3.58
CA ALA A 62 -7.71 8.16 3.50
C ALA A 62 -8.28 7.30 4.65
N ALA A 63 -8.30 7.85 5.87
CA ALA A 63 -8.90 7.18 7.03
C ALA A 63 -10.42 7.05 6.91
N SER A 64 -11.10 8.08 6.39
CA SER A 64 -12.56 8.11 6.25
C SER A 64 -13.09 7.21 5.12
N GLY A 65 -12.30 7.02 4.06
CA GLY A 65 -12.64 6.12 2.95
C GLY A 65 -12.62 4.63 3.29
N HIS A 66 -12.14 4.26 4.49
CA HIS A 66 -12.06 2.87 4.95
C HIS A 66 -13.29 2.41 5.75
N ALA A 67 -14.24 3.31 6.05
CA ALA A 67 -15.49 2.95 6.71
C ALA A 67 -16.50 2.42 5.67
N PRO A 68 -17.05 1.20 5.83
CA PRO A 68 -18.13 0.72 4.98
C PRO A 68 -19.31 1.69 5.09
N ARG A 69 -19.88 2.07 3.94
CA ARG A 69 -21.13 2.84 3.91
C ARG A 69 -22.29 1.85 4.13
N ASP A 70 -22.98 2.02 5.25
CA ASP A 70 -24.20 1.30 5.63
C ASP A 70 -25.34 1.43 4.60
#